data_AF-A0A3N0XM10-F1
#
_entry.id   AF-A0A3N0XM10-F1
#
_cell.length_a   1.000
_cell.length_b   1.000
_cell.length_c   1.000
_cell.angle_alpha   90.00
_cell.angle_beta   90.00
_cell.angle_gamma   90.00
#
_symmetry.space_group_name_H-M   'P 1'
#
loop_
_entity.id
_entity.type
_entity.pdbx_description
1 polymer ?
#
loop_
_entity_poly.entity_id
_entity_poly.type
_entity_poly.pdbx_seq_one_letter_code
_entity_poly.pdbx_strand_id
1 'polypeptide(L)'
;MRLKVGFILRSLLVIGTFLGLVLLWSSLTPKAGDDNPFAGVMAGRDAGKLLQPNLPNNDMADQFKPVVPWPHVEGVEVDLESIRQKNGDKPNPAFKVQNQQNVIQKQYVTFKPHTNVYSEPVLKKGILGNFDPKEPEPQGAQDGPGEGSKPFVLGPEYKDAVQASIKEFGFNMVASDMISLDRTVSDLRHEE
;
A
#
# COMPACT_ATOMS: atom_id res chain seq x y z
N MET A 1 16.68 -59.30 -11.87
CA MET A 1 16.82 -58.84 -10.47
C MET A 1 15.61 -59.32 -9.68
N ARG A 2 15.78 -60.13 -8.63
CA ARG A 2 14.66 -60.66 -7.83
C ARG A 2 14.31 -59.63 -6.75
N LEU A 3 13.25 -58.85 -6.95
CA LEU A 3 12.75 -57.96 -5.90
C LEU A 3 12.25 -58.83 -4.73
N LYS A 4 12.83 -58.61 -3.55
CA LYS A 4 12.39 -59.28 -2.32
C LYS A 4 11.00 -58.77 -1.97
N VAL A 5 10.05 -59.68 -1.79
CA VAL A 5 8.64 -59.38 -1.49
C VAL A 5 8.49 -58.41 -0.31
N GLY A 6 9.39 -58.48 0.68
CA GLY A 6 9.44 -57.53 1.80
C GLY A 6 9.74 -56.08 1.44
N PHE A 7 10.43 -55.82 0.32
CA PHE A 7 10.67 -54.46 -0.17
C PHE A 7 9.40 -53.86 -0.79
N ILE A 8 8.62 -54.68 -1.51
CA ILE A 8 7.34 -54.27 -2.09
C ILE A 8 6.32 -53.98 -0.98
N LEU A 9 6.27 -54.82 0.05
CA LEU A 9 5.35 -54.64 1.16
C LEU A 9 5.64 -53.36 1.97
N ARG A 10 6.93 -53.06 2.22
CA ARG A 10 7.34 -51.81 2.88
C ARG A 10 7.08 -50.59 2.01
N SER A 11 7.31 -50.69 0.70
CA SER A 11 7.02 -49.60 -0.24
C SER A 11 5.52 -49.28 -0.28
N LEU A 12 4.65 -50.29 -0.30
CA LEU A 12 3.20 -50.10 -0.27
C LEU A 12 2.73 -49.44 1.03
N LEU A 13 3.32 -49.82 2.16
CA LEU A 13 3.00 -49.20 3.45
C LEU A 13 3.38 -47.72 3.47
N VAL A 14 4.57 -47.37 2.99
CA VAL A 14 5.04 -45.97 2.90
C VAL A 14 4.16 -45.14 1.96
N ILE A 15 3.80 -45.69 0.80
CA ILE A 15 2.92 -45.00 -0.17
C ILE A 15 1.52 -44.82 0.43
N GLY A 16 0.99 -45.81 1.13
CA GLY A 16 -0.31 -45.73 1.81
C GLY A 16 -0.33 -44.67 2.91
N THR A 17 0.69 -44.61 3.76
CA THR A 17 0.79 -43.58 4.80
C THR A 17 0.98 -42.18 4.21
N PHE A 18 1.75 -42.06 3.12
CA PHE A 18 1.94 -40.79 2.43
C PHE A 18 0.63 -40.29 1.81
N LEU A 19 -0.12 -41.16 1.11
CA LEU A 19 -1.42 -40.81 0.54
C LEU A 19 -2.44 -40.46 1.64
N GLY A 20 -2.43 -41.17 2.76
CA GLY A 20 -3.27 -40.84 3.93
C GLY A 20 -2.95 -39.45 4.50
N LEU A 21 -1.67 -39.11 4.63
CA LEU A 21 -1.23 -37.78 5.10
C LEU A 21 -1.58 -36.67 4.10
N VAL A 22 -1.45 -36.90 2.80
CA VAL A 22 -1.83 -35.94 1.75
C VAL A 22 -3.33 -35.68 1.76
N LEU A 23 -4.16 -36.71 1.92
CA LEU A 23 -5.61 -36.56 2.02
C LEU A 23 -6.02 -35.84 3.31
N LEU A 24 -5.35 -36.13 4.43
CA LEU A 24 -5.58 -35.43 5.69
C LEU A 24 -5.20 -33.95 5.57
N TRP A 25 -4.04 -33.63 4.98
CA TRP A 25 -3.64 -32.24 4.70
C TRP A 25 -4.58 -31.52 3.73
N SER A 26 -5.12 -32.22 2.74
CA SER A 26 -6.12 -31.66 1.83
C SER A 26 -7.45 -31.37 2.52
N SER A 27 -7.84 -32.13 3.56
CA SER A 27 -9.06 -31.87 4.34
C SER A 27 -8.92 -30.75 5.38
N LEU A 28 -7.69 -30.49 5.85
CA LEU A 28 -7.38 -29.37 6.75
C LEU A 28 -7.05 -28.08 6.01
N THR A 29 -6.89 -28.13 4.68
CA THR A 29 -6.78 -26.92 3.85
C THR A 29 -8.16 -26.26 3.76
N PRO A 30 -8.33 -25.02 4.26
CA PRO A 30 -9.60 -24.32 4.15
C PRO A 30 -9.97 -24.20 2.67
N LYS A 31 -11.19 -24.61 2.35
CA LYS A 31 -11.80 -24.41 1.04
C LYS A 31 -11.76 -22.91 0.78
N ALA A 32 -11.16 -22.46 -0.33
CA ALA A 32 -11.18 -21.07 -0.76
C ALA A 32 -12.63 -20.69 -1.10
N GLY A 33 -13.41 -20.40 -0.06
CA GLY A 33 -14.71 -19.78 -0.12
C GLY A 33 -14.52 -18.28 0.11
N ASP A 34 -14.73 -17.55 -0.97
CA ASP A 34 -15.37 -16.23 -1.04
C ASP A 34 -14.78 -15.01 -0.32
N ASP A 35 -13.52 -15.02 0.11
CA ASP A 35 -12.90 -13.81 0.70
C ASP A 35 -11.73 -13.24 -0.12
N ASN A 36 -11.80 -13.31 -1.45
CA ASN A 36 -10.83 -12.64 -2.34
C ASN A 36 -11.48 -11.50 -3.14
N PRO A 37 -11.39 -10.23 -2.68
CA PRO A 37 -11.99 -9.08 -3.39
C PRO A 37 -11.33 -8.75 -4.74
N PHE A 38 -10.29 -9.47 -5.15
CA PHE A 38 -9.54 -9.23 -6.39
C PHE A 38 -9.66 -10.36 -7.44
N ALA A 39 -10.45 -11.41 -7.18
CA ALA A 39 -10.60 -12.53 -8.11
C ALA A 39 -11.52 -12.24 -9.32
N GLY A 40 -12.11 -11.05 -9.42
CA GLY A 40 -13.03 -10.67 -10.50
C GLY A 40 -12.37 -10.21 -11.81
N VAL A 41 -11.04 -10.05 -11.87
CA VAL A 41 -10.40 -9.32 -13.00
C VAL A 41 -9.85 -10.22 -14.11
N MET A 42 -9.85 -11.55 -13.98
CA MET A 42 -9.40 -12.42 -15.08
C MET A 42 -10.23 -13.69 -15.24
N ALA A 43 -11.41 -13.57 -15.83
CA ALA A 43 -12.02 -14.67 -16.58
C ALA A 43 -12.89 -14.07 -17.70
N GLY A 44 -12.37 -14.14 -18.94
CA GLY A 44 -13.04 -13.56 -20.10
C GLY A 44 -14.36 -14.24 -20.45
N ARG A 45 -15.37 -13.43 -20.77
CA ARG A 45 -16.24 -13.57 -21.95
C ARG A 45 -17.20 -12.38 -22.03
N ASP A 46 -17.52 -12.00 -23.25
CA ASP A 46 -18.70 -11.20 -23.66
C ASP A 46 -18.60 -9.67 -23.56
N ALA A 47 -17.71 -9.10 -24.38
CA ALA A 47 -17.68 -7.69 -24.77
C ALA A 47 -18.86 -7.27 -25.69
N GLY A 48 -20.06 -7.79 -25.47
CA GLY A 48 -21.16 -7.72 -26.44
C GLY A 48 -22.53 -7.27 -25.92
N LYS A 49 -22.65 -6.83 -24.66
CA LYS A 49 -23.99 -6.49 -24.12
C LYS A 49 -24.01 -5.34 -23.11
N LEU A 50 -23.38 -4.22 -23.44
CA LEU A 50 -23.59 -2.96 -22.72
C LEU A 50 -24.01 -1.84 -23.68
N LEU A 51 -25.13 -2.05 -24.38
CA LEU A 51 -25.89 -0.98 -25.00
C LEU A 51 -27.38 -1.24 -24.78
N GLN A 52 -27.88 -0.83 -23.62
CA GLN A 52 -29.25 -0.37 -23.45
C GLN A 52 -29.36 0.46 -22.16
N PRO A 53 -29.71 1.76 -22.26
CA PRO A 53 -30.01 2.57 -21.10
C PRO A 53 -31.49 2.40 -20.78
N ASN A 54 -31.83 1.83 -19.62
CA ASN A 54 -33.19 1.91 -19.10
C ASN A 54 -33.19 2.05 -17.58
N LEU A 55 -33.61 3.25 -17.17
CA LEU A 55 -34.35 3.66 -15.96
C LEU A 55 -33.79 3.38 -14.55
N PRO A 56 -34.03 4.32 -13.60
CA PRO A 56 -33.34 4.35 -12.32
C PRO A 56 -34.09 3.51 -11.29
N ASN A 57 -33.50 2.40 -10.84
CA ASN A 57 -33.82 1.87 -9.52
C ASN A 57 -32.95 2.62 -8.50
N ASN A 58 -33.62 3.52 -7.80
CA ASN A 58 -33.06 4.61 -7.01
C ASN A 58 -32.73 4.20 -5.55
N ASP A 59 -32.30 2.96 -5.32
CA ASP A 59 -32.11 2.42 -3.96
C ASP A 59 -30.65 2.02 -3.65
N MET A 60 -29.73 2.13 -4.61
CA MET A 60 -28.31 1.75 -4.44
C MET A 60 -27.33 2.94 -4.47
N ALA A 61 -27.81 4.16 -4.74
CA ALA A 61 -26.96 5.35 -4.82
C ALA A 61 -26.43 5.84 -3.45
N ASP A 62 -26.98 5.32 -2.35
CA ASP A 62 -26.57 5.70 -0.98
C ASP A 62 -25.43 4.85 -0.40
N GLN A 63 -24.99 3.79 -1.09
CA GLN A 63 -24.04 2.82 -0.51
C GLN A 63 -22.56 3.12 -0.81
N PHE A 64 -22.22 3.97 -1.77
CA PHE A 64 -20.84 4.36 -2.05
C PHE A 64 -20.56 5.79 -1.58
N LYS A 65 -20.20 5.93 -0.30
CA LYS A 65 -19.53 7.13 0.21
C LYS A 65 -18.01 6.91 0.10
N PRO A 66 -17.30 7.57 -0.85
CA PRO A 66 -15.85 7.47 -0.89
C PRO A 66 -15.28 7.92 0.46
N VAL A 67 -14.48 7.05 1.08
CA VAL A 67 -13.98 7.19 2.47
C VAL A 67 -12.97 8.35 2.60
N VAL A 68 -12.52 8.92 1.48
CA VAL A 68 -11.71 10.14 1.44
C VAL A 68 -12.20 10.99 0.26
N PRO A 69 -12.73 12.20 0.48
CA PRO A 69 -13.01 13.10 -0.63
C PRO A 69 -11.70 13.60 -1.22
N TRP A 70 -11.66 13.72 -2.55
CA TRP A 70 -10.61 14.47 -3.24
C TRP A 70 -10.52 15.90 -2.67
N PRO A 71 -9.32 16.49 -2.57
CA PRO A 71 -9.15 17.83 -2.00
C PRO A 71 -10.04 18.82 -2.75
N HIS A 72 -10.94 19.49 -2.03
CA HIS A 72 -11.76 20.56 -2.59
C HIS A 72 -10.93 21.84 -2.59
N VAL A 73 -10.79 22.45 -3.75
CA VAL A 73 -10.30 23.82 -3.87
C VAL A 73 -11.37 24.72 -3.24
N GLU A 74 -10.98 25.60 -2.31
CA GLU A 74 -11.89 26.63 -1.78
C GLU A 74 -12.26 27.61 -2.90
N GLY A 75 -13.26 27.24 -3.68
CA GLY A 75 -13.97 28.12 -4.59
C GLY A 75 -15.40 28.23 -4.11
N VAL A 76 -15.98 29.43 -4.20
CA VAL A 76 -17.43 29.61 -4.12
C VAL A 76 -18.03 28.78 -5.25
N GLU A 77 -18.64 27.64 -4.92
CA GLU A 77 -19.21 26.74 -5.91
C GLU A 77 -20.31 27.50 -6.69
N VAL A 78 -20.07 27.65 -7.99
CA VAL A 78 -21.04 28.29 -8.88
C VAL A 78 -22.07 27.23 -9.24
N ASP A 79 -23.29 27.37 -8.71
CA ASP A 79 -24.41 26.48 -9.04
C ASP A 79 -24.78 26.60 -10.53
N LEU A 80 -24.28 25.67 -11.36
CA LEU A 80 -24.50 25.64 -12.80
C LEU A 80 -25.97 25.38 -13.16
N GLU A 81 -26.76 24.77 -12.27
CA GLU A 81 -28.18 24.52 -12.47
C GLU A 81 -28.98 25.82 -12.34
N SER A 82 -28.60 26.70 -11.41
CA SER A 82 -29.17 28.05 -11.28
C SER A 82 -28.93 28.91 -12.53
N ILE A 83 -27.76 28.77 -13.17
CA ILE A 83 -27.40 29.48 -14.40
C ILE A 83 -28.17 28.93 -15.61
N ARG A 84 -28.32 27.61 -15.70
CA ARG A 84 -29.11 26.95 -16.76
C ARG A 84 -30.58 27.34 -16.69
N GLN A 85 -31.15 27.43 -15.48
CA GLN A 85 -32.55 27.85 -15.30
C GLN A 85 -32.78 29.35 -15.52
N LYS A 86 -31.76 30.20 -15.30
CA LYS A 86 -31.83 31.63 -15.63
C LYS A 86 -31.86 31.88 -17.14
N ASN A 87 -31.24 30.99 -17.92
CA ASN A 87 -31.14 31.10 -19.38
C ASN A 87 -32.17 30.26 -20.14
N GLY A 88 -32.96 29.43 -19.44
CA GLY A 88 -34.06 28.65 -20.02
C GLY A 88 -35.41 29.34 -19.79
N ASP A 89 -36.15 29.58 -20.88
CA ASP A 89 -37.45 30.24 -20.84
C ASP A 89 -38.47 29.49 -19.96
N LYS A 90 -38.96 30.22 -18.94
CA LYS A 90 -40.15 30.02 -18.07
C LYS A 90 -39.91 29.36 -16.70
N PRO A 91 -40.05 30.10 -15.58
CA PRO A 91 -39.95 29.56 -14.23
C PRO A 91 -41.26 28.89 -13.78
N ASN A 92 -41.20 27.62 -13.36
CA ASN A 92 -42.28 26.98 -12.60
C ASN A 92 -42.21 27.41 -11.11
N PRO A 93 -43.28 27.98 -10.53
CA PRO A 93 -43.25 28.56 -9.18
C PRO A 93 -43.27 27.54 -8.03
N ALA A 94 -43.51 26.25 -8.32
CA ALA A 94 -43.69 25.22 -7.30
C ALA A 94 -42.39 24.63 -6.71
N PHE A 95 -41.23 24.90 -7.30
CA PHE A 95 -39.96 24.27 -6.89
C PHE A 95 -39.05 25.16 -6.02
N LYS A 96 -39.48 26.39 -5.71
CA LYS A 96 -38.61 27.42 -5.12
C LYS A 96 -38.40 27.35 -3.60
N VAL A 97 -39.15 26.55 -2.85
CA VAL A 97 -39.14 26.68 -1.37
C VAL A 97 -38.65 25.44 -0.63
N GLN A 98 -38.88 24.23 -1.14
CA GLN A 98 -38.63 23.01 -0.35
C GLN A 98 -37.19 22.48 -0.47
N ASN A 99 -36.47 22.79 -1.54
CA ASN A 99 -35.15 22.20 -1.77
C ASN A 99 -33.99 23.01 -1.15
N GLN A 100 -34.21 24.26 -0.75
CA GLN A 100 -33.15 25.09 -0.15
C GLN A 100 -32.90 24.77 1.32
N GLN A 101 -33.91 24.29 2.05
CA GLN A 101 -33.80 24.01 3.49
C GLN A 101 -33.00 22.71 3.77
N ASN A 102 -33.05 21.73 2.87
CA ASN A 102 -32.34 20.45 3.03
C ASN A 102 -30.86 20.49 2.60
N VAL A 103 -30.42 21.53 1.88
CA VAL A 103 -29.01 21.69 1.47
C VAL A 103 -28.15 22.17 2.65
N ILE A 104 -28.73 22.86 3.63
CA ILE A 104 -28.01 23.49 4.76
C ILE A 104 -27.61 22.47 5.85
N GLN A 105 -28.18 21.26 5.87
CA GLN A 105 -28.01 20.31 6.98
C GLN A 105 -26.96 19.21 6.76
N LYS A 106 -26.33 19.12 5.59
CA LYS A 106 -25.23 18.16 5.37
C LYS A 106 -23.94 18.77 5.90
N GLN A 107 -23.71 18.68 7.20
CA GLN A 107 -22.42 19.02 7.80
C GLN A 107 -21.39 17.97 7.33
N TYR A 108 -20.62 18.31 6.32
CA TYR A 108 -19.52 17.46 5.84
C TYR A 108 -18.35 17.50 6.83
N VAL A 109 -17.72 16.35 7.06
CA VAL A 109 -16.52 16.26 7.90
C VAL A 109 -15.37 16.97 7.18
N THR A 110 -14.80 18.00 7.79
CA THR A 110 -13.64 18.74 7.28
C THR A 110 -12.38 18.44 8.10
N PHE A 111 -11.22 18.66 7.49
CA PHE A 111 -9.95 18.63 8.22
C PHE A 111 -9.84 19.86 9.13
N LYS A 112 -9.02 19.73 10.19
CA LYS A 112 -8.70 20.89 11.05
C LYS A 112 -7.94 21.93 10.20
N PRO A 113 -8.34 23.21 10.24
CA PRO A 113 -7.64 24.24 9.48
C PRO A 113 -6.21 24.39 9.99
N HIS A 114 -5.31 24.81 9.11
CA HIS A 114 -3.92 25.06 9.48
C HIS A 114 -3.84 26.31 10.36
N THR A 115 -3.37 26.14 11.60
CA THR A 115 -3.21 27.24 12.57
C THR A 115 -1.78 27.73 12.69
N ASN A 116 -0.81 26.93 12.22
CA ASN A 116 0.60 27.27 12.34
C ASN A 116 0.98 28.21 11.20
N VAL A 117 1.75 29.25 11.50
CA VAL A 117 2.30 30.12 10.46
C VAL A 117 3.71 29.65 10.20
N TYR A 118 3.99 29.19 8.98
CA TYR A 118 5.31 28.76 8.55
C TYR A 118 5.62 29.35 7.16
N SER A 119 6.79 29.95 7.01
CA SER A 119 7.26 30.51 5.74
C SER A 119 7.97 29.45 4.90
N GLU A 120 7.83 29.54 3.58
CA GLU A 120 8.54 28.66 2.65
C GLU A 120 10.07 28.86 2.74
N PRO A 121 10.87 27.79 2.54
CA PRO A 121 12.32 27.90 2.53
C PRO A 121 12.82 28.66 1.30
N VAL A 122 13.99 29.30 1.43
CA VAL A 122 14.62 30.07 0.35
C VAL A 122 16.00 29.49 0.05
N LEU A 123 16.22 29.02 -1.18
CA LEU A 123 17.51 28.54 -1.64
C LEU A 123 18.49 29.70 -1.81
N LYS A 124 19.59 29.64 -1.07
CA LYS A 124 20.71 30.59 -1.18
C LYS A 124 21.95 29.87 -1.72
N LYS A 125 22.13 29.90 -3.04
CA LYS A 125 23.22 29.21 -3.72
C LYS A 125 24.59 29.62 -3.17
N GLY A 126 25.44 28.62 -2.92
CA GLY A 126 26.79 28.82 -2.38
C GLY A 126 26.86 29.19 -0.89
N ILE A 127 25.73 29.24 -0.19
CA ILE A 127 25.67 29.43 1.26
C ILE A 127 25.26 28.10 1.89
N LEU A 128 26.15 27.51 2.70
CA LEU A 128 25.84 26.29 3.47
C LEU A 128 24.59 26.52 4.32
N GLY A 129 23.66 25.56 4.30
CA GLY A 129 22.38 25.70 4.96
C GLY A 129 22.49 25.78 6.48
N ASN A 130 21.43 26.27 7.09
CA ASN A 130 21.32 26.36 8.54
C ASN A 130 20.91 25.03 9.21
N PHE A 131 20.67 23.99 8.42
CA PHE A 131 20.40 22.62 8.88
C PHE A 131 21.46 21.62 8.39
N ASP A 132 22.42 22.06 7.59
CA ASP A 132 23.51 21.19 7.15
C ASP A 132 24.58 21.09 8.24
N PRO A 133 25.14 19.89 8.47
CA PRO A 133 26.29 19.72 9.35
C PRO A 133 27.46 20.58 8.85
N LYS A 134 28.06 21.36 9.77
CA LYS A 134 29.24 22.19 9.46
C LYS A 134 30.52 21.37 9.40
N GLU A 135 30.57 20.32 10.21
CA GLU A 135 31.65 19.36 10.30
C GLU A 135 31.09 17.99 9.90
N PRO A 136 31.94 17.11 9.33
CA PRO A 136 31.51 15.76 9.00
C PRO A 136 31.06 15.02 10.25
N GLU A 137 30.04 14.18 10.11
CA GLU A 137 29.55 13.36 11.21
C GLU A 137 30.67 12.42 11.72
N PRO A 138 30.82 12.29 13.04
CA PRO A 138 31.81 11.38 13.61
C PRO A 138 31.41 9.93 13.33
N GLN A 139 32.40 9.10 12.99
CA GLN A 139 32.20 7.66 12.84
C GLN A 139 31.81 7.04 14.19
N GLY A 140 30.85 6.11 14.17
CA GLY A 140 30.44 5.38 15.37
C GLY A 140 31.55 4.45 15.87
N ALA A 141 32.29 3.83 14.95
CA ALA A 141 33.56 3.18 15.23
C ALA A 141 34.59 3.60 14.19
N GLN A 142 35.79 3.98 14.64
CA GLN A 142 36.86 4.43 13.74
C GLN A 142 37.21 3.32 12.74
N ASP A 143 36.99 3.58 11.46
CA ASP A 143 37.13 2.64 10.35
C ASP A 143 36.36 1.31 10.55
N GLY A 144 35.22 1.41 11.24
CA GLY A 144 34.35 0.28 11.52
C GLY A 144 33.67 -0.31 10.28
N PRO A 145 33.17 -1.55 10.37
CA PRO A 145 32.38 -2.16 9.30
C PRO A 145 31.13 -1.33 9.01
N GLY A 146 30.85 -1.10 7.72
CA GLY A 146 29.66 -0.40 7.26
C GLY A 146 29.66 1.13 7.41
N GLU A 147 30.72 1.73 7.95
CA GLU A 147 30.91 3.18 8.03
C GLU A 147 30.97 3.83 6.64
N GLY A 148 30.43 5.05 6.52
CA GLY A 148 30.32 5.77 5.25
C GLY A 148 29.55 4.99 4.18
N SER A 149 28.64 4.12 4.59
CA SER A 149 27.90 3.19 3.71
C SER A 149 28.77 2.27 2.86
N LYS A 150 30.01 2.00 3.27
CA LYS A 150 30.88 1.04 2.57
C LYS A 150 30.29 -0.38 2.66
N PRO A 151 30.33 -1.17 1.58
CA PRO A 151 29.80 -2.53 1.60
C PRO A 151 30.61 -3.39 2.56
N PHE A 152 29.92 -4.04 3.50
CA PHE A 152 30.54 -4.98 4.43
C PHE A 152 30.26 -6.42 3.98
N VAL A 153 31.28 -7.06 3.42
CA VAL A 153 31.19 -8.43 2.90
C VAL A 153 31.82 -9.40 3.89
N LEU A 154 31.00 -10.29 4.43
CA LEU A 154 31.44 -11.34 5.35
C LEU A 154 32.18 -12.47 4.62
N GLY A 155 33.11 -13.12 5.31
CA GLY A 155 33.80 -14.30 4.80
C GLY A 155 32.91 -15.55 4.74
N PRO A 156 33.37 -16.61 4.04
CA PRO A 156 32.61 -17.85 3.87
C PRO A 156 32.30 -18.58 5.19
N GLU A 157 33.07 -18.31 6.25
CA GLU A 157 32.88 -18.86 7.58
C GLU A 157 31.53 -18.48 8.22
N TYR A 158 30.91 -17.38 7.79
CA TYR A 158 29.61 -16.93 8.29
C TYR A 158 28.42 -17.41 7.46
N LYS A 159 28.66 -18.17 6.37
CA LYS A 159 27.62 -18.52 5.38
C LYS A 159 26.37 -19.14 6.00
N ASP A 160 26.54 -20.11 6.89
CA ASP A 160 25.41 -20.83 7.50
C ASP A 160 24.62 -19.93 8.45
N ALA A 161 25.31 -19.08 9.22
CA ALA A 161 24.67 -18.12 10.12
C ALA A 161 23.91 -17.03 9.35
N VAL A 162 24.49 -16.52 8.26
CA VAL A 162 23.84 -15.57 7.36
C VAL A 162 22.58 -16.17 6.73
N GLN A 163 22.64 -17.43 6.27
CA GLN A 163 21.46 -18.11 5.72
C GLN A 163 20.37 -18.32 6.77
N ALA A 164 20.73 -18.67 7.99
CA ALA A 164 19.80 -18.79 9.10
C ALA A 164 19.11 -17.45 9.41
N SER A 165 19.87 -16.35 9.51
CA SER A 165 19.31 -15.04 9.82
C SER A 165 18.40 -14.52 8.70
N ILE A 166 18.78 -14.73 7.43
CA ILE A 166 17.94 -14.34 6.29
C ILE A 166 16.65 -15.15 6.29
N LYS A 167 16.68 -16.43 6.66
CA LYS A 167 15.48 -17.26 6.76
C LYS A 167 14.52 -16.77 7.84
N GLU A 168 15.05 -16.26 8.95
CA GLU A 168 14.26 -15.78 10.08
C GLU A 168 13.72 -14.36 9.86
N PHE A 169 14.58 -13.43 9.41
CA PHE A 169 14.27 -11.99 9.37
C PHE A 169 14.16 -11.41 7.95
N GLY A 170 14.54 -12.16 6.92
CA GLY A 170 14.66 -11.64 5.54
C GLY A 170 15.92 -10.81 5.28
N PHE A 171 16.77 -10.61 6.30
CA PHE A 171 17.97 -9.78 6.22
C PHE A 171 19.20 -10.49 6.81
N ASN A 172 20.39 -10.04 6.40
CA ASN A 172 21.65 -10.52 6.97
C ASN A 172 21.90 -9.84 8.33
N MET A 173 21.30 -10.40 9.39
CA MET A 173 21.48 -9.89 10.75
C MET A 173 22.91 -10.05 11.24
N VAL A 174 23.63 -11.10 10.81
CA VAL A 174 25.04 -11.29 11.19
C VAL A 174 25.90 -10.09 10.75
N ALA A 175 25.68 -9.59 9.54
CA ALA A 175 26.37 -8.37 9.09
C ALA A 175 25.85 -7.13 9.82
N SER A 176 24.53 -7.01 10.00
CA SER A 176 23.92 -5.86 10.68
C SER A 176 24.40 -5.69 12.12
N ASP A 177 24.54 -6.79 12.85
CA ASP A 177 24.94 -6.80 14.27
C ASP A 177 26.41 -6.38 14.47
N MET A 178 27.23 -6.50 13.43
CA MET A 178 28.64 -6.05 13.46
C MET A 178 28.79 -4.58 13.09
N ILE A 179 27.82 -4.01 12.38
CA ILE A 179 27.84 -2.62 11.96
C ILE A 179 27.37 -1.74 13.13
N SER A 180 28.06 -0.62 13.36
CA SER A 180 27.68 0.32 14.42
C SER A 180 26.24 0.82 14.24
N LEU A 181 25.50 0.92 15.35
CA LEU A 181 24.17 1.53 15.37
C LEU A 181 24.22 3.02 15.05
N ASP A 182 25.34 3.67 15.38
CA ASP A 182 25.62 5.09 15.14
C ASP A 182 26.59 5.29 13.95
N ARG A 183 26.55 4.39 12.95
CA ARG A 183 27.43 4.50 11.78
C ARG A 183 27.16 5.78 10.98
N THR A 184 28.21 6.29 10.36
CA THR A 184 28.11 7.32 9.32
C THR A 184 27.55 6.75 8.02
N VAL A 185 26.85 7.59 7.26
CA VAL A 185 26.18 7.23 6.01
C VAL A 185 26.69 8.14 4.89
N SER A 186 26.83 7.60 3.68
CA SER A 186 27.19 8.40 2.51
C SER A 186 26.05 9.35 2.10
N ASP A 187 26.37 10.60 1.78
CA ASP A 187 25.38 11.54 1.23
C ASP A 187 25.07 11.21 -0.23
N LEU A 188 23.79 10.98 -0.52
CA LEU A 188 23.26 10.70 -1.87
C LEU A 188 22.38 11.83 -2.40
N ARG A 189 22.25 12.93 -1.66
CA ARG A 189 21.46 14.10 -2.06
C ARG A 189 22.16 14.85 -3.20
N HIS A 190 21.38 15.62 -3.95
CA HIS A 190 21.93 16.49 -4.98
C HIS A 190 22.50 17.77 -4.38
N GLU A 191 23.59 18.27 -4.95
CA GLU A 191 24.04 19.64 -4.75
C GLU A 191 23.13 20.60 -5.53
N GLU A 192 22.72 21.72 -4.92
CA GLU A 192 21.74 22.71 -5.46
C GLU A 192 22.35 24.05 -5.95
#